data_AF-B3JFE2-F1
#
_entry.id   AF-B3JFE2-F1
#
_cell.length_a   1.000
_cell.length_b   1.000
_cell.length_c   1.000
_cell.angle_alpha   90.00
_cell.angle_beta   90.00
_cell.angle_gamma   90.00
#
_symmetry.space_group_name_H-M   'P 1'
#
loop_
_entity.id
_entity.type
_entity.pdbx_description
1 polymer ?
#
loop_
_entity_poly.entity_id
_entity_poly.type
_entity_poly.pdbx_seq_one_letter_code
_entity_poly.pdbx_strand_id
1 'polypeptide(L)' 'MGDNSAESILTFFSYAVLVLGLIGSIIIGIVVGDDNEALGWGCFFGGVVSVIITWAVCMVIINISNNIRQIKKHLQGRI' A
#
# COMPACT_ATOMS: atom_id res chain seq x y z
N MET A 1 17.00 -2.83 18.32
CA MET A 1 17.37 -2.86 16.88
C MET A 1 16.34 -3.59 16.00
N GLY A 2 15.36 -4.33 16.54
CA GLY A 2 14.36 -5.08 15.74
C GLY A 2 13.15 -4.30 15.19
N ASP A 3 12.82 -3.12 15.70
CA ASP A 3 11.60 -2.38 15.27
C ASP A 3 11.77 -1.61 13.95
N ASN A 4 13.00 -1.14 13.64
CA ASN A 4 13.26 -0.47 12.36
C ASN A 4 13.09 -1.42 11.16
N SER A 5 13.35 -2.72 11.36
CA SER A 5 13.20 -3.75 10.34
C SER A 5 11.73 -3.97 9.96
N ALA A 6 10.81 -3.98 10.92
CA ALA A 6 9.38 -4.22 10.64
C ALA A 6 8.76 -3.09 9.81
N GLU A 7 9.03 -1.82 10.17
CA GLU A 7 8.57 -0.66 9.39
C GLU A 7 9.19 -0.61 8.00
N SER A 8 10.48 -0.93 7.88
CA SER A 8 11.17 -0.97 6.58
C SER A 8 10.65 -2.08 5.68
N ILE A 9 10.34 -3.25 6.24
CA ILE A 9 9.72 -4.37 5.52
C ILE A 9 8.30 -4.00 5.09
N LEU A 10 7.50 -3.41 5.99
CA LEU A 10 6.13 -2.98 5.67
C LEU A 10 6.12 -1.91 4.56
N THR A 11 7.07 -0.98 4.58
CA THR A 11 7.25 0.03 3.53
C THR A 11 7.57 -0.63 2.18
N PHE A 12 8.50 -1.59 2.17
CA PHE A 12 8.85 -2.33 0.97
C PHE A 12 7.65 -3.10 0.40
N PHE A 13 6.92 -3.85 1.25
CA PHE A 13 5.70 -4.55 0.84
C PHE A 13 4.63 -3.61 0.30
N SER A 14 4.46 -2.44 0.91
CA SER A 14 3.48 -1.44 0.45
C SER A 14 3.75 -1.01 -0.98
N TYR A 15 5.02 -0.71 -1.32
CA TYR A 15 5.40 -0.36 -2.68
C TYR A 15 5.34 -1.55 -3.64
N ALA A 16 5.70 -2.75 -3.20
CA ALA A 16 5.59 -3.96 -4.01
C ALA A 16 4.12 -4.24 -4.39
N VAL A 17 3.19 -4.12 -3.44
CA VAL A 17 1.75 -4.24 -3.67
C VAL A 17 1.24 -3.16 -4.61
N LEU A 18 1.72 -1.92 -4.48
CA LEU A 18 1.38 -0.84 -5.42
C LEU A 18 1.78 -1.20 -6.86
N VAL A 19 3.03 -1.58 -7.08
CA VAL A 19 3.55 -1.89 -8.42
C VAL A 19 2.87 -3.12 -9.01
N LEU A 20 2.80 -4.22 -8.26
CA LEU A 20 2.16 -5.46 -8.72
C LEU A 20 0.66 -5.27 -8.93
N GLY A 21 -0.01 -4.51 -8.07
CA GLY A 21 -1.43 -4.22 -8.19
C GLY A 21 -1.77 -3.37 -9.40
N LEU A 22 -0.93 -2.38 -9.74
CA LEU A 22 -1.10 -1.59 -10.97
C LEU A 22 -0.93 -2.46 -12.22
N ILE A 23 0.12 -3.27 -12.27
CA ILE A 23 0.36 -4.21 -13.38
C ILE A 23 -0.80 -5.20 -13.51
N GLY A 24 -1.25 -5.79 -12.39
CA GLY A 24 -2.37 -6.72 -12.36
C GLY A 24 -3.68 -6.07 -12.85
N SER A 25 -3.95 -4.83 -12.44
CA SER A 25 -5.15 -4.10 -12.87
C SER A 25 -5.13 -3.80 -14.37
N ILE A 26 -3.96 -3.49 -14.93
CA ILE A 26 -3.78 -3.32 -16.38
C ILE A 26 -4.07 -4.63 -17.13
N ILE A 27 -3.46 -5.74 -16.69
CA ILE A 27 -3.61 -7.04 -17.36
C ILE A 27 -5.07 -7.51 -17.29
N ILE A 28 -5.70 -7.45 -16.11
CA ILE A 28 -7.10 -7.86 -15.94
C ILE A 28 -8.02 -6.95 -16.77
N GLY A 29 -7.77 -5.64 -16.80
CA GLY A 29 -8.54 -4.71 -17.62
C GLY A 29 -8.48 -5.05 -19.11
N ILE A 30 -7.30 -5.42 -19.62
CA ILE A 30 -7.13 -5.84 -21.03
C ILE A 30 -7.85 -7.18 -21.29
N VAL A 31 -7.65 -8.18 -20.43
CA VAL A 31 -8.24 -9.52 -20.62
C VAL A 31 -9.77 -9.46 -20.56
N VAL A 32 -10.33 -8.75 -19.59
CA VAL A 32 -11.79 -8.60 -19.47
C VAL A 32 -12.35 -7.66 -20.54
N GLY A 33 -11.57 -6.65 -20.94
CA GLY A 33 -11.96 -5.68 -21.97
C GLY A 33 -12.08 -6.27 -23.37
N ASP A 34 -11.38 -7.38 -23.66
CA ASP A 34 -11.49 -8.11 -24.92
C ASP A 34 -12.91 -8.68 -25.13
N ASP A 35 -13.52 -9.18 -24.06
CA ASP A 35 -14.90 -9.72 -24.09
C ASP A 35 -15.98 -8.66 -23.79
N ASN A 36 -15.70 -7.72 -22.88
CA ASN A 36 -16.64 -6.67 -22.50
C ASN A 36 -15.90 -5.39 -22.09
N GLU A 37 -15.87 -4.44 -23.02
CA GLU A 37 -15.14 -3.18 -22.86
C GLU A 37 -15.54 -2.40 -21.60
N ALA A 38 -16.84 -2.30 -21.29
CA ALA A 38 -17.31 -1.57 -20.11
C ALA A 38 -16.86 -2.21 -18.79
N LEU A 39 -16.87 -3.54 -18.71
CA LEU A 39 -16.35 -4.28 -17.56
C LEU A 39 -14.82 -4.20 -17.49
N GLY A 40 -14.13 -4.23 -18.64
CA GLY A 40 -12.67 -4.08 -18.72
C GLY A 40 -12.19 -2.74 -18.15
N TRP A 41 -12.82 -1.62 -18.58
CA TRP A 41 -12.56 -0.31 -18.00
C TRP A 41 -12.90 -0.25 -16.51
N GLY A 42 -14.01 -0.87 -16.09
CA GLY A 42 -14.38 -0.99 -14.68
C GLY A 42 -13.33 -1.69 -13.84
N CYS A 43 -12.79 -2.82 -14.31
CA CYS A 43 -11.72 -3.57 -13.65
C CYS A 43 -10.40 -2.79 -13.63
N PHE A 44 -10.07 -2.09 -14.72
CA PHE A 44 -8.88 -1.25 -14.80
C PHE A 44 -8.92 -0.12 -13.76
N PHE A 45 -9.93 0.76 -13.84
CA PHE A 45 -10.04 1.91 -12.95
C PHE A 45 -10.31 1.49 -11.50
N GLY A 46 -11.21 0.53 -11.30
CA GLY A 46 -11.52 -0.01 -9.97
C GLY A 46 -10.30 -0.65 -9.32
N GLY A 47 -9.52 -1.43 -10.08
CA GLY A 47 -8.28 -2.05 -9.61
C GLY A 47 -7.22 -1.02 -9.25
N VAL A 48 -6.96 -0.05 -10.14
CA VAL A 48 -5.98 1.03 -9.91
C VAL A 48 -6.36 1.84 -8.65
N VAL A 49 -7.62 2.23 -8.50
CA VAL A 49 -8.08 3.00 -7.34
C VAL A 49 -7.95 2.18 -6.05
N SER A 50 -8.33 0.90 -6.05
CA SER A 50 -8.23 0.06 -4.84
C SER A 50 -6.77 -0.13 -4.39
N VAL A 51 -5.86 -0.28 -5.34
CA VAL A 51 -4.42 -0.46 -5.09
C VAL A 51 -3.80 0.81 -4.51
N ILE A 52 -4.16 1.99 -5.04
CA ILE A 52 -3.72 3.28 -4.50
C ILE A 52 -4.24 3.49 -3.07
N ILE A 53 -5.51 3.19 -2.82
CA ILE A 53 -6.10 3.30 -1.47
C ILE A 53 -5.37 2.36 -0.50
N THR A 54 -5.13 1.11 -0.90
CA THR A 54 -4.43 0.12 -0.07
C THR A 54 -3.02 0.62 0.29
N TRP A 55 -2.27 1.12 -0.70
CA TRP A 55 -0.95 1.71 -0.47
C TRP A 55 -0.99 2.92 0.48
N ALA A 56 -1.96 3.83 0.29
CA ALA A 56 -2.11 5.01 1.13
C ALA A 56 -2.40 4.63 2.60
N VAL A 57 -3.25 3.63 2.83
CA VAL A 57 -3.54 3.10 4.17
C VAL A 57 -2.26 2.54 4.81
N CYS A 58 -1.48 1.75 4.07
CA CYS A 58 -0.22 1.22 4.61
C CYS A 58 0.76 2.33 5.00
N MET A 59 0.89 3.39 4.19
CA MET A 59 1.73 4.54 4.50
C MET A 59 1.28 5.29 5.76
N VAL A 60 -0.02 5.47 5.94
CA VAL A 60 -0.57 6.10 7.15
C VAL A 60 -0.23 5.27 8.40
N ILE A 61 -0.37 3.94 8.32
CA ILE A 61 -0.04 3.04 9.43
C ILE A 61 1.44 3.13 9.79
N ILE A 62 2.33 3.18 8.79
CA ILE A 62 3.78 3.34 9.01
C ILE A 62 4.06 4.69 9.70
N ASN A 63 3.42 5.77 9.25
CA ASN A 63 3.60 7.10 9.86
C ASN A 63 3.10 7.15 11.30
N ILE A 64 1.94 6.54 11.59
CA ILE A 64 1.41 6.44 12.97
C ILE A 64 2.38 5.63 13.84
N SER A 65 2.89 4.49 13.33
CA SER A 65 3.83 3.63 14.04
C SER A 65 5.11 4.39 14.41
N ASN A 66 5.66 5.15 13.45
CA ASN A 66 6.80 6.03 13.66
C ASN A 66 6.55 7.10 14.74
N ASN A 67 5.39 7.77 14.69
CA ASN A 67 5.02 8.82 15.65
C ASN A 67 4.86 8.26 17.07
N ILE A 68 4.16 7.14 17.24
CA ILE A 68 4.01 6.46 18.55
C ILE A 68 5.39 6.11 19.11
N ARG A 69 6.30 5.63 18.26
CA ARG A 69 7.66 5.27 18.69
C ARG A 69 8.46 6.49 19.16
N GLN A 70 8.35 7.62 18.47
CA GLN A 70 9.00 8.86 18.90
C GLN A 70 8.48 9.32 20.27
N ILE A 71 7.17 9.23 20.49
CA ILE A 71 6.56 9.57 21.79
C ILE A 71 7.08 8.63 22.88
N LYS A 72 7.10 7.31 22.63
CA LYS A 72 7.60 6.31 23.59
C LYS A 72 9.06 6.56 23.99
N LYS A 73 9.93 6.91 23.03
CA LYS A 73 11.33 7.25 23.30
C LYS A 73 11.45 8.52 24.17
N HIS A 74 10.67 9.55 23.89
CA HIS A 74 10.66 10.79 24.71
C HIS A 74 10.13 10.57 26.12
N LEU A 75 9.19 9.64 26.31
CA LEU A 75 8.70 9.27 27.64
C LEU A 75 9.72 8.44 28.42
N GLN A 76 10.38 7.48 27.78
CA GLN A 76 11.39 6.64 28.45
C GLN A 76 12.68 7.39 28.80
N GLY A 77 13.07 8.43 28.03
CA GLY A 77 14.23 9.26 28.35
C GLY A 77 13.99 10.30 29.45
N ARG A 78 12.78 10.37 30.01
CA ARG A 78 12.38 11.34 31.05
C ARG A 78 12.22 10.71 32.43
N ILE A 79 12.47 9.40 32.56
CA ILE A 79 12.48 8.61 33.81
C ILE A 79 13.93 8.23 34.08
#